data_AF-A0A1D7UUM2-F1
#
_entry.id   AF-A0A1D7UUM2-F1
#
_cell.length_a   1.000
_cell.length_b   1.000
_cell.length_c   1.000
_cell.angle_alpha   90.00
_cell.angle_beta   90.00
_cell.angle_gamma   90.00
#
_symmetry.space_group_name_H-M   'P 1'
#
loop_
_entity.id
_entity.type
_entity.pdbx_description
1 polymer ?
#
loop_
_entity_poly.entity_id
_entity_poly.type
_entity_poly.pdbx_seq_one_letter_code
_entity_poly.pdbx_strand_id
1 'polypeptide(L)'
;MSKQKLLELLADLTCPMDPFVFAGFGSKYQEEYFAQELDVFDIEERYIETFLNSFDLDETVSDLFSIFITKPTDFYENLATRRAEDWDHSVNLMISKAAEKKPPMVSALIVRSIRQNPHLQKKFVEMIGYLDVKISYPITLDLESFWKDLDREQIEILDFIRSEFPNSSKP
;
A
#
# COMPACT_ATOMS: atom_id res chain seq x y z
N MET A 1 1.65 -15.72 -10.78
CA MET A 1 2.10 -14.43 -11.33
C MET A 1 3.59 -14.36 -11.08
N SER A 2 4.44 -13.92 -12.02
CA SER A 2 5.83 -13.65 -11.59
C SER A 2 5.81 -12.34 -10.81
N LYS A 3 6.21 -12.39 -9.53
CA LYS A 3 6.54 -11.24 -8.66
C LYS A 3 7.24 -10.08 -9.40
N GLN A 4 7.98 -10.40 -10.46
CA GLN A 4 8.56 -9.48 -11.42
C GLN A 4 7.55 -8.48 -12.04
N LYS A 5 6.38 -8.93 -12.54
CA LYS A 5 5.38 -8.01 -13.14
C LYS A 5 4.80 -7.02 -12.15
N LEU A 6 4.67 -7.43 -10.89
CA LEU A 6 4.26 -6.56 -9.80
C LEU A 6 5.34 -5.52 -9.49
N LEU A 7 6.60 -5.94 -9.48
CA LEU A 7 7.74 -5.03 -9.32
C LEU A 7 7.87 -4.05 -10.51
N GLU A 8 7.59 -4.50 -11.73
CA GLU A 8 7.55 -3.65 -12.93
C GLU A 8 6.47 -2.57 -12.80
N LEU A 9 5.25 -2.93 -12.39
CA LEU A 9 4.20 -1.94 -12.13
C LEU A 9 4.60 -0.96 -11.01
N LEU A 10 5.09 -1.46 -9.88
CA LEU A 10 5.53 -0.60 -8.78
C LEU A 10 6.67 0.33 -9.21
N ALA A 11 7.57 -0.13 -10.08
CA ALA A 11 8.61 0.71 -10.67
C ALA A 11 8.02 1.82 -11.55
N ASP A 12 7.03 1.50 -12.37
CA ASP A 12 6.33 2.47 -13.22
C ASP A 12 5.62 3.54 -12.39
N LEU A 13 4.91 3.13 -11.33
CA LEU A 13 4.16 4.04 -10.44
C LEU A 13 5.08 4.95 -9.62
N THR A 14 6.26 4.45 -9.24
CA THR A 14 7.19 5.17 -8.34
C THR A 14 8.29 5.91 -9.10
N CYS A 15 8.32 5.81 -10.43
CA CYS A 15 9.32 6.47 -11.24
C CYS A 15 9.14 8.00 -11.19
N PRO A 16 10.20 8.79 -10.94
CA PRO A 16 10.12 10.24 -10.99
C PRO A 16 9.78 10.72 -12.40
N MET A 17 8.72 11.53 -12.51
CA MET A 17 8.22 12.11 -13.76
C MET A 17 9.01 13.36 -14.20
N ASP A 18 10.34 13.33 -14.04
CA ASP A 18 11.27 14.38 -14.51
C ASP A 18 11.80 13.98 -15.90
N PRO A 19 11.91 14.92 -16.87
CA PRO A 19 12.35 14.62 -18.25
C PRO A 19 13.70 13.89 -18.41
N PHE A 20 14.49 13.70 -17.34
CA PHE A 20 15.83 13.12 -17.41
C PHE A 20 15.99 11.68 -16.86
N VAL A 21 14.93 10.98 -16.44
CA VAL A 21 15.08 9.65 -15.81
C VAL A 21 14.72 8.51 -16.79
N PHE A 22 15.70 7.64 -17.04
CA PHE A 22 15.69 6.57 -18.06
C PHE A 22 14.95 5.28 -17.67
N ALA A 23 14.49 5.13 -16.43
CA ALA A 23 13.81 3.91 -15.95
C ALA A 23 12.29 4.10 -15.97
N GLY A 24 11.67 3.96 -17.14
CA GLY A 24 10.22 4.12 -17.32
C GLY A 24 9.81 4.70 -18.68
N PHE A 25 10.76 5.31 -19.41
CA PHE A 25 10.53 5.83 -20.75
C PHE A 25 9.89 4.76 -21.65
N GLY A 26 8.58 4.90 -21.92
CA GLY A 26 7.79 4.03 -22.79
C GLY A 26 6.75 3.12 -22.11
N SER A 27 6.49 3.24 -20.80
CA SER A 27 5.32 2.57 -20.22
C SER A 27 4.04 3.33 -20.57
N LYS A 28 2.96 2.59 -20.83
CA LYS A 28 1.65 3.17 -21.19
C LYS A 28 1.14 4.14 -20.11
N TYR A 29 1.45 3.85 -18.84
CA TYR A 29 1.14 4.71 -17.70
C TYR A 29 1.80 6.09 -17.83
N GLN A 30 3.12 6.12 -18.09
CA GLN A 30 3.86 7.38 -18.21
C GLN A 30 3.46 8.17 -19.46
N GLU A 31 3.24 7.49 -20.58
CA GLU A 31 2.73 8.12 -21.81
C GLU A 31 1.36 8.79 -21.57
N GLU A 32 0.44 8.11 -20.89
CA GLU A 32 -0.88 8.66 -20.56
C GLU A 32 -0.80 9.82 -19.56
N TYR A 33 0.08 9.72 -18.56
CA TYR A 33 0.31 10.80 -17.59
C TYR A 33 0.83 12.07 -18.28
N PHE A 34 1.87 11.95 -19.13
CA PHE A 34 2.47 13.12 -19.81
C PHE A 34 1.56 13.71 -20.89
N ALA A 35 0.64 12.93 -21.44
CA ALA A 35 -0.26 13.37 -22.51
C ALA A 35 -1.51 14.11 -22.03
N GLN A 36 -1.81 14.14 -20.72
CA GLN A 36 -3.12 14.57 -20.22
C GLN A 36 -3.08 15.81 -19.30
N GLU A 37 -4.15 16.61 -19.36
CA GLU A 37 -4.57 17.61 -18.36
C GLU A 37 -5.41 16.97 -17.23
N LEU A 38 -5.32 15.65 -17.02
CA LEU A 38 -6.15 14.91 -16.05
C LEU A 38 -5.48 14.87 -14.66
N ASP A 39 -6.31 14.63 -13.64
CA ASP A 39 -5.84 14.41 -12.28
C ASP A 39 -5.02 13.11 -12.21
N VAL A 40 -3.82 13.21 -11.65
CA VAL A 40 -2.83 12.14 -11.53
C VAL A 40 -3.40 10.92 -10.80
N PHE A 41 -4.24 11.16 -9.79
CA PHE A 41 -4.81 10.11 -8.95
C PHE A 41 -5.71 9.16 -9.76
N ASP A 42 -6.53 9.67 -10.67
CA ASP A 42 -7.43 8.86 -11.49
C ASP A 42 -6.67 7.91 -12.44
N ILE A 43 -5.45 8.29 -12.84
CA ILE A 43 -4.61 7.48 -13.71
C ILE A 43 -3.98 6.34 -12.91
N GLU A 44 -3.36 6.64 -11.75
CA GLU A 44 -2.75 5.61 -10.91
C GLU A 44 -3.76 4.54 -10.47
N GLU A 45 -4.94 4.96 -9.98
CA GLU A 45 -5.99 4.02 -9.57
C GLU A 45 -6.44 3.11 -10.72
N ARG A 46 -6.65 3.67 -11.92
CA ARG A 46 -7.07 2.90 -13.10
C ARG A 46 -6.05 1.82 -13.48
N TYR A 47 -4.75 2.13 -13.41
CA TYR A 47 -3.69 1.16 -13.72
C TYR A 47 -3.60 0.06 -12.68
N ILE A 48 -3.69 0.42 -11.40
CA ILE A 48 -3.73 -0.56 -10.29
C ILE A 48 -4.94 -1.48 -10.45
N GLU A 49 -6.14 -0.94 -10.71
CA GLU A 49 -7.34 -1.75 -10.91
C GLU A 49 -7.23 -2.69 -12.10
N THR A 50 -6.71 -2.19 -13.22
CA THR A 50 -6.48 -2.99 -14.43
C THR A 50 -5.53 -4.15 -14.14
N PHE A 51 -4.45 -3.88 -13.40
CA PHE A 51 -3.51 -4.91 -12.98
C PHE A 51 -4.19 -5.95 -12.09
N LEU A 52 -4.85 -5.54 -11.00
CA LEU A 52 -5.52 -6.46 -10.07
C LEU A 52 -6.60 -7.32 -10.74
N ASN A 53 -7.26 -6.81 -11.79
CA ASN A 53 -8.25 -7.57 -12.56
C ASN A 53 -7.62 -8.57 -13.55
N SER A 54 -6.33 -8.41 -13.88
CA SER A 54 -5.62 -9.20 -14.88
C SER A 54 -4.84 -10.38 -14.31
N PHE A 55 -4.74 -10.48 -12.98
CA PHE A 55 -3.92 -11.48 -12.29
C PHE A 55 -4.69 -12.17 -11.17
N ASP A 56 -4.12 -13.29 -10.68
CA ASP A 56 -4.65 -13.97 -9.49
C ASP A 56 -4.48 -13.06 -8.27
N LEU A 57 -5.60 -12.63 -7.71
CA LEU A 57 -5.62 -11.64 -6.64
C LEU A 57 -4.99 -12.18 -5.35
N ASP A 58 -5.17 -13.47 -5.06
CA ASP A 58 -4.71 -14.06 -3.80
C ASP A 58 -3.18 -14.15 -3.79
N GLU A 59 -2.59 -14.63 -4.90
CA GLU A 59 -1.15 -14.63 -5.12
C GLU A 59 -0.58 -13.20 -5.16
N THR A 60 -1.26 -12.28 -5.85
CA THR A 60 -0.82 -10.88 -5.96
C THR A 60 -0.77 -10.20 -4.60
N VAL A 61 -1.79 -10.39 -3.76
CA VAL A 61 -1.79 -9.83 -2.40
C VAL A 61 -0.69 -10.46 -1.55
N SER A 62 -0.48 -11.78 -1.65
CA SER A 62 0.63 -12.42 -0.93
C SER A 62 1.99 -11.81 -1.31
N ASP A 63 2.21 -11.56 -2.61
CA ASP A 63 3.44 -10.91 -3.10
C ASP A 63 3.56 -9.45 -2.65
N LEU A 64 2.46 -8.68 -2.69
CA LEU A 64 2.40 -7.30 -2.18
C LEU A 64 2.81 -7.24 -0.70
N PHE A 65 2.29 -8.13 0.15
CA PHE A 65 2.67 -8.18 1.56
C PHE A 65 4.12 -8.59 1.77
N SER A 66 4.64 -9.53 0.96
CA SER A 66 6.07 -9.84 0.97
C SER A 66 6.90 -8.60 0.65
N ILE A 67 6.53 -7.86 -0.40
CA ILE A 67 7.23 -6.63 -0.83
C ILE A 67 7.15 -5.54 0.25
N PHE A 68 5.96 -5.34 0.81
CA PHE A 68 5.71 -4.38 1.88
C PHE A 68 6.62 -4.63 3.10
N ILE A 69 6.75 -5.90 3.53
CA ILE A 69 7.56 -6.29 4.68
C ILE A 69 9.06 -6.18 4.37
N THR A 70 9.51 -6.73 3.24
CA THR A 70 10.94 -6.92 3.00
C THR A 70 11.62 -5.77 2.27
N LYS A 71 10.86 -4.74 1.84
CA LYS A 71 11.28 -3.59 0.99
C LYS A 71 12.57 -3.88 0.20
N PRO A 72 12.50 -4.37 -1.06
CA PRO A 72 13.67 -4.89 -1.76
C PRO A 72 14.82 -3.85 -1.79
N THR A 73 15.90 -4.14 -1.06
CA THR A 73 17.07 -3.25 -0.90
C THR A 73 17.83 -3.08 -2.22
N ASP A 74 17.91 -4.13 -3.03
CA ASP A 74 18.69 -4.16 -4.28
C ASP A 74 18.02 -3.35 -5.40
N PHE A 75 16.69 -3.20 -5.36
CA PHE A 75 15.96 -2.31 -6.26
C PHE A 75 16.20 -0.84 -5.89
N TYR A 76 16.40 -0.58 -4.59
CA TYR A 76 16.70 0.74 -4.07
C TYR A 76 18.12 1.18 -4.41
N GLU A 77 19.17 0.37 -4.24
CA GLU A 77 20.56 0.85 -4.40
C GLU A 77 20.85 1.55 -5.74
N ASN A 78 20.12 1.21 -6.82
CA ASN A 78 20.26 1.85 -8.13
C ASN A 78 19.27 3.01 -8.39
N LEU A 79 18.17 3.14 -7.62
CA LEU A 79 17.19 4.24 -7.66
C LEU A 79 17.35 5.22 -6.46
N ALA A 80 18.29 4.95 -5.56
CA ALA A 80 18.22 5.24 -4.11
C ALA A 80 18.28 6.68 -3.62
N THR A 81 18.44 7.72 -4.44
CA THR A 81 18.73 9.04 -3.85
C THR A 81 17.54 9.97 -3.68
N ARG A 82 16.31 9.65 -4.12
CA ARG A 82 15.25 10.67 -4.13
C ARG A 82 13.88 10.37 -3.52
N ARG A 83 13.33 9.14 -3.46
CA ARG A 83 11.91 8.96 -3.03
C ARG A 83 11.62 7.64 -2.30
N ALA A 84 11.83 7.63 -0.99
CA ALA A 84 11.42 6.51 -0.13
C ALA A 84 9.89 6.43 0.04
N GLU A 85 9.22 7.57 -0.02
CA GLU A 85 7.81 7.79 0.33
C GLU A 85 6.85 7.34 -0.79
N ASP A 86 7.14 7.65 -2.07
CA ASP A 86 6.31 7.25 -3.22
C ASP A 86 6.13 5.72 -3.32
N TRP A 87 7.13 4.94 -2.92
CA TRP A 87 7.04 3.47 -2.92
C TRP A 87 6.06 2.93 -1.90
N ASP A 88 6.20 3.38 -0.65
CA ASP A 88 5.33 2.90 0.42
C ASP A 88 3.89 3.40 0.16
N HIS A 89 3.71 4.59 -0.45
CA HIS A 89 2.43 5.07 -0.96
C HIS A 89 1.81 4.10 -2.00
N SER A 90 2.48 3.82 -3.12
CA SER A 90 1.91 2.97 -4.17
C SER A 90 1.66 1.54 -3.69
N VAL A 91 2.52 0.97 -2.84
CA VAL A 91 2.26 -0.35 -2.23
C VAL A 91 1.02 -0.31 -1.33
N ASN A 92 0.88 0.72 -0.48
CA ASN A 92 -0.30 0.88 0.38
C ASN A 92 -1.58 1.06 -0.44
N LEU A 93 -1.53 1.86 -1.51
CA LEU A 93 -2.66 2.06 -2.41
C LEU A 93 -3.07 0.76 -3.10
N MET A 94 -2.10 -0.03 -3.59
CA MET A 94 -2.39 -1.35 -4.17
C MET A 94 -3.01 -2.32 -3.16
N ILE A 95 -2.52 -2.34 -1.92
CA ILE A 95 -3.10 -3.15 -0.84
C ILE A 95 -4.53 -2.68 -0.54
N SER A 96 -4.77 -1.36 -0.51
CA SER A 96 -6.11 -0.79 -0.28
C SER A 96 -7.10 -1.19 -1.38
N LYS A 97 -6.73 -1.04 -2.66
CA LYS A 97 -7.55 -1.48 -3.79
C LYS A 97 -7.79 -3.00 -3.80
N ALA A 98 -6.81 -3.78 -3.35
CA ALA A 98 -7.03 -5.21 -3.15
C ALA A 98 -8.00 -5.51 -2.00
N ALA A 99 -7.97 -4.70 -0.93
CA ALA A 99 -8.88 -4.81 0.21
C ALA A 99 -10.32 -4.49 -0.17
N GLU A 100 -10.57 -3.57 -1.11
CA GLU A 100 -11.90 -3.31 -1.66
C GLU A 100 -12.47 -4.55 -2.37
N LYS A 101 -11.62 -5.33 -3.07
CA LYS A 101 -12.03 -6.52 -3.82
C LYS A 101 -12.16 -7.77 -2.94
N LYS A 102 -11.25 -7.96 -1.98
CA LYS A 102 -11.24 -9.10 -1.05
C LYS A 102 -10.89 -8.69 0.38
N PRO A 103 -11.81 -8.00 1.08
CA PRO A 103 -11.56 -7.49 2.43
C PRO A 103 -11.12 -8.57 3.43
N PRO A 104 -11.81 -9.73 3.54
CA PRO A 104 -11.45 -10.74 4.56
C PRO A 104 -10.06 -11.32 4.39
N MET A 105 -9.61 -11.49 3.14
CA MET A 105 -8.29 -12.02 2.82
C MET A 105 -7.20 -11.02 3.22
N VAL A 106 -7.36 -9.75 2.82
CA VAL A 106 -6.39 -8.70 3.14
C VAL A 106 -6.33 -8.48 4.66
N SER A 107 -7.47 -8.35 5.34
CA SER A 107 -7.49 -8.23 6.81
C SER A 107 -6.77 -9.37 7.52
N ALA A 108 -7.00 -10.61 7.09
CA ALA A 108 -6.33 -11.78 7.67
C ALA A 108 -4.80 -11.74 7.46
N LEU A 109 -4.35 -11.32 6.29
CA LEU A 109 -2.92 -11.15 5.98
C LEU A 109 -2.29 -10.02 6.79
N ILE A 110 -2.98 -8.90 6.97
CA ILE A 110 -2.52 -7.78 7.81
C ILE A 110 -2.30 -8.25 9.24
N VAL A 111 -3.33 -8.85 9.85
CA VAL A 111 -3.27 -9.36 11.23
C VAL A 111 -2.12 -10.35 11.41
N ARG A 112 -2.02 -11.32 10.49
CA ARG A 112 -0.92 -12.29 10.50
C ARG A 112 0.44 -11.60 10.38
N SER A 113 0.58 -10.65 9.46
CA SER A 113 1.85 -9.99 9.17
C SER A 113 2.34 -9.13 10.32
N ILE A 114 1.44 -8.43 11.02
CA ILE A 114 1.76 -7.65 12.21
C ILE A 114 2.24 -8.55 13.34
N ARG A 115 1.52 -9.64 13.60
CA ARG A 115 1.91 -10.62 14.64
C ARG A 115 3.27 -11.25 14.36
N GLN A 116 3.61 -11.46 13.09
CA GLN A 116 4.90 -12.01 12.67
C GLN A 116 6.02 -10.96 12.65
N ASN A 117 5.69 -9.68 12.44
CA ASN A 117 6.65 -8.59 12.28
C ASN A 117 6.31 -7.40 13.20
N PRO A 118 6.29 -7.58 14.53
CA PRO A 118 5.86 -6.53 15.46
C PRO A 118 6.74 -5.27 15.41
N HIS A 119 8.00 -5.41 15.01
CA HIS A 119 8.94 -4.29 14.82
C HIS A 119 8.51 -3.33 13.69
N LEU A 120 7.63 -3.76 12.78
CA LEU A 120 7.10 -2.93 11.68
C LEU A 120 5.76 -2.26 12.02
N GLN A 121 5.34 -2.24 13.29
CA GLN A 121 4.02 -1.73 13.69
C GLN A 121 3.68 -0.34 13.12
N LYS A 122 4.63 0.61 13.08
CA LYS A 122 4.39 1.95 12.54
C LYS A 122 3.99 1.91 11.07
N LYS A 123 4.75 1.15 10.28
CA LYS A 123 4.49 0.90 8.87
C LYS A 123 3.10 0.29 8.66
N PHE A 124 2.72 -0.66 9.51
CA PHE A 124 1.38 -1.26 9.45
C PHE A 124 0.27 -0.28 9.83
N VAL A 125 0.48 0.61 10.81
CA VAL A 125 -0.51 1.64 11.16
C VAL A 125 -0.73 2.58 9.98
N GLU A 126 0.35 3.02 9.31
CA GLU A 126 0.26 3.83 8.10
C GLU A 126 -0.57 3.11 7.02
N MET A 127 -0.26 1.85 6.71
CA MET A 127 -1.01 1.05 5.72
C MET A 127 -2.48 0.88 6.11
N ILE A 128 -2.79 0.63 7.39
CA ILE A 128 -4.17 0.53 7.87
C ILE A 128 -4.92 1.86 7.67
N GLY A 129 -4.23 3.00 7.75
CA GLY A 129 -4.78 4.33 7.45
C GLY A 129 -5.20 4.53 5.99
N TYR A 130 -4.71 3.72 5.05
CA TYR A 130 -5.14 3.75 3.64
C TYR A 130 -6.42 2.95 3.38
N LEU A 131 -6.85 2.13 4.32
CA LEU A 131 -8.00 1.24 4.14
C LEU A 131 -9.30 1.96 4.49
N ASP A 132 -10.40 1.52 3.87
CA ASP A 132 -11.73 1.89 4.34
C ASP A 132 -11.88 1.60 5.83
N VAL A 133 -12.47 2.55 6.56
CA VAL A 133 -12.58 2.51 8.03
C VAL A 133 -13.32 1.27 8.54
N LYS A 134 -14.21 0.67 7.74
CA LYS A 134 -14.90 -0.58 8.06
C LYS A 134 -13.98 -1.80 8.03
N ILE A 135 -12.88 -1.72 7.28
CA ILE A 135 -11.84 -2.76 7.21
C ILE A 135 -10.79 -2.53 8.29
N SER A 136 -10.33 -1.29 8.46
CA SER A 136 -9.28 -0.95 9.42
C SER A 136 -9.74 -1.05 10.88
N TYR A 137 -10.98 -0.67 11.19
CA TYR A 137 -11.46 -0.65 12.57
C TYR A 137 -11.39 -2.03 13.28
N PRO A 138 -11.90 -3.14 12.70
CA PRO A 138 -11.74 -4.46 13.31
C PRO A 138 -10.29 -4.89 13.51
N ILE A 139 -9.39 -4.53 12.59
CA ILE A 139 -7.95 -4.85 12.70
C ILE A 139 -7.34 -4.07 13.88
N THR A 140 -7.66 -2.78 14.00
CA THR A 140 -7.19 -1.92 15.09
C THR A 140 -7.60 -2.47 16.46
N LEU A 141 -8.83 -2.99 16.58
CA LEU A 141 -9.31 -3.63 17.82
C LEU A 141 -8.60 -4.95 18.11
N ASP A 142 -8.48 -5.85 17.13
CA ASP A 142 -7.83 -7.17 17.33
C ASP A 142 -6.37 -7.02 17.78
N LEU A 143 -5.73 -5.92 17.39
CA LEU A 143 -4.31 -5.67 17.62
C LEU A 143 -4.04 -4.56 18.62
N GLU A 144 -5.02 -4.15 19.44
CA GLU A 144 -4.88 -3.04 20.39
C GLU A 144 -3.64 -3.19 21.29
N SER A 145 -3.35 -4.41 21.74
CA SER A 145 -2.18 -4.71 22.58
C SER A 145 -0.82 -4.61 21.87
N PHE A 146 -0.80 -4.54 20.53
CA PHE A 146 0.41 -4.42 19.72
C PHE A 146 0.83 -2.96 19.50
N TRP A 147 -0.11 -2.01 19.58
CA TRP A 147 0.12 -0.59 19.29
C TRP A 147 0.86 0.10 20.44
N LYS A 148 2.19 0.01 20.44
CA LYS A 148 3.06 0.57 21.47
C LYS A 148 4.10 1.49 20.85
N ASP A 149 4.52 2.52 21.57
CA ASP A 149 5.62 3.40 21.14
C ASP A 149 5.36 4.05 19.75
N LEU A 150 4.09 4.30 19.44
CA LEU A 150 3.66 5.03 18.25
C LEU A 150 3.99 6.52 18.41
N ASP A 151 4.36 7.17 17.32
CA ASP A 151 4.47 8.63 17.33
C ASP A 151 3.10 9.29 17.08
N ARG A 152 3.10 10.61 17.11
CA ARG A 152 1.88 11.41 17.09
C ARG A 152 1.02 11.16 15.84
N GLU A 153 1.65 11.02 14.68
CA GLU A 153 0.94 10.84 13.42
C GLU A 153 0.22 9.49 13.38
N GLN A 154 0.88 8.41 13.82
CA GLN A 154 0.24 7.09 13.90
C GLN A 154 -0.87 7.03 14.94
N ILE A 155 -0.73 7.75 16.06
CA ILE A 155 -1.81 7.88 17.06
C ILE A 155 -3.03 8.58 16.42
N GLU A 156 -2.81 9.68 15.69
CA GLU A 156 -3.87 10.42 15.01
C GLU A 156 -4.61 9.54 13.98
N ILE A 157 -3.91 8.67 13.24
CA ILE A 157 -4.53 7.68 12.33
C ILE A 157 -5.44 6.72 13.10
N LEU A 158 -4.95 6.11 14.19
CA LEU A 158 -5.74 5.14 14.96
C LEU A 158 -6.95 5.80 15.63
N ASP A 159 -6.78 7.02 16.14
CA ASP A 159 -7.86 7.77 16.79
C ASP A 159 -8.92 8.20 15.78
N PHE A 160 -8.52 8.59 14.57
CA PHE A 160 -9.46 8.83 13.47
C PHE A 160 -10.29 7.59 13.17
N ILE A 161 -9.65 6.43 12.94
CA ILE A 161 -10.35 5.16 12.67
C ILE A 161 -11.34 4.80 13.78
N ARG A 162 -10.96 5.02 15.05
CA ARG A 162 -11.84 4.76 16.20
C ARG A 162 -13.02 5.74 16.27
N SER A 163 -12.78 7.01 15.93
CA SER A 163 -13.79 8.07 15.99
C SER A 163 -14.95 7.85 15.01
N GLU A 164 -14.71 7.13 13.91
CA GLU A 164 -15.75 6.75 12.94
C GLU A 164 -16.72 5.68 13.47
N PHE A 165 -16.38 5.00 14.58
CA PHE A 165 -17.23 4.01 15.25
C PHE A 165 -17.34 4.24 16.77
N PRO A 166 -17.94 5.36 17.20
CA PRO A 166 -17.95 5.79 18.60
C PRO A 166 -18.81 4.92 19.53
N ASN A 167 -19.64 4.02 18.97
CA ASN A 167 -20.59 3.20 19.72
C ASN A 167 -20.22 1.71 19.83
N SER A 168 -19.10 1.27 19.26
CA SER A 168 -18.66 -0.15 19.31
C SER A 168 -17.79 -0.49 20.52
N SER A 169 -17.47 0.48 21.37
CA SER A 169 -16.89 0.25 22.69
C SER A 169 -17.97 -0.09 23.72
N LYS A 170 -18.56 -1.28 23.60
CA LYS A 170 -19.17 -2.03 24.73
C LYS A 170 -19.09 -3.54 24.47
N PRO A 171 -18.17 -4.27 25.11
CA PRO A 171 -18.54 -5.55 25.70
C PRO A 171 -19.53 -5.35 26.86
#